data_AF-A0A937KSU0-F1
#
_entry.id   AF-A0A937KSU0-F1
#
_cell.length_a   1.000
_cell.length_b   1.000
_cell.length_c   1.000
_cell.angle_alpha   90.00
_cell.angle_beta   90.00
_cell.angle_gamma   90.00
#
_symmetry.space_group_name_H-M   'P 1'
#
loop_
_entity.id
_entity.type
_entity.pdbx_description
1 polymer ?
#
loop_
_entity_poly.entity_id
_entity_poly.type
_entity_poly.pdbx_seq_one_letter_code
_entity_poly.pdbx_strand_id
1 'polypeptide(L)'
;MINISIIGTGNVAYHLSNACLNNKEINLNQLYGRKNKLPVKFNQSINYTSDLGSLKPFDLCLICVSDDQIEHISNKIKAEPYSIILHCSGSTSINALNQHSNFGVFYPVQTFSVGKKIDFNKIPIAIESNSKKNLKKIKDFACLLSKKVIEANSEQRQSIHVAAVFASNFTNYMRIIADEILENNNIDTKVLDPLSEETAEKLKFLNPKDAQTGPALRNDIKTMKKHLNLLKGSSHQKIYKIISSGIIKLKK
;
A
#
# COMPACT_ATOMS: atom_id res chain seq x y z
N MET A 1 13.15 9.56 22.73
CA MET A 1 12.64 8.50 21.82
C MET A 1 11.13 8.51 21.90
N ILE A 2 10.44 8.33 20.77
CA ILE A 2 8.98 8.21 20.72
C ILE A 2 8.57 6.75 20.90
N ASN A 3 7.61 6.49 21.76
CA ASN A 3 7.10 5.16 22.05
C ASN A 3 5.97 4.78 21.09
N ILE A 4 6.13 3.69 20.36
CA ILE A 4 5.19 3.25 19.32
C ILE A 4 4.66 1.86 19.65
N SER A 5 3.34 1.70 19.51
CA SER A 5 2.68 0.40 19.48
C SER A 5 2.13 0.12 18.08
N ILE A 6 2.28 -1.11 17.59
CA ILE A 6 1.75 -1.52 16.28
C ILE A 6 0.69 -2.59 16.48
N ILE A 7 -0.50 -2.38 15.93
CA ILE A 7 -1.65 -3.26 16.06
C ILE A 7 -1.88 -3.97 14.74
N GLY A 8 -1.60 -5.27 14.70
CA GLY A 8 -1.73 -6.11 13.50
C GLY A 8 -0.44 -6.83 13.15
N THR A 9 -0.57 -7.93 12.41
CA THR A 9 0.54 -8.80 11.99
C THR A 9 0.62 -9.00 10.47
N GLY A 10 0.02 -8.07 9.72
CA GLY A 10 0.00 -8.04 8.25
C GLY A 10 1.34 -7.58 7.65
N ASN A 11 1.34 -7.35 6.33
CA ASN A 11 2.55 -6.92 5.62
C ASN A 11 2.95 -5.49 5.98
N VAL A 12 1.98 -4.57 6.09
CA VAL A 12 2.22 -3.18 6.51
C VAL A 12 2.85 -3.15 7.91
N ALA A 13 2.28 -3.87 8.87
CA ALA A 13 2.81 -3.99 10.23
C ALA A 13 4.24 -4.55 10.26
N TYR A 14 4.53 -5.59 9.46
CA TYR A 14 5.87 -6.16 9.35
C TYR A 14 6.91 -5.14 8.90
N HIS A 15 6.59 -4.40 7.84
CA HIS A 15 7.49 -3.40 7.28
C HIS A 15 7.66 -2.19 8.21
N LEU A 16 6.59 -1.69 8.81
CA LEU A 16 6.66 -0.61 9.79
C LEU A 16 7.44 -1.02 11.05
N SER A 17 7.27 -2.26 11.52
CA SER A 17 8.03 -2.76 12.67
C SER A 17 9.53 -2.73 12.39
N ASN A 18 9.95 -3.21 11.22
CA ASN A 18 11.35 -3.17 10.80
C ASN A 18 11.86 -1.74 10.62
N ALA A 19 11.03 -0.83 10.10
CA ALA A 19 11.41 0.58 9.96
C ALA A 19 11.61 1.25 11.32
N CYS A 20 10.73 0.97 12.28
CA CYS A 20 10.83 1.48 13.65
C CYS A 20 12.07 0.93 14.37
N LEU A 21 12.33 -0.37 14.28
CA LEU A 21 13.50 -1.00 14.92
C LEU A 21 14.84 -0.48 14.39
N ASN A 22 14.88 -0.01 13.15
CA ASN A 22 16.09 0.52 12.53
C ASN A 22 16.31 2.02 12.78
N ASN A 23 15.41 2.69 13.53
CA ASN A 23 15.53 4.11 13.84
C ASN A 23 15.75 4.32 15.35
N LYS A 24 16.87 4.96 15.72
CA LYS A 24 17.28 5.17 17.13
C LYS A 24 16.38 6.14 17.91
N GLU A 25 15.59 6.96 17.21
CA GLU A 25 14.65 7.90 17.83
C GLU A 25 13.30 7.25 18.14
N ILE A 26 13.06 6.03 17.64
CA ILE A 26 11.81 5.29 17.78
C ILE A 26 12.02 4.09 18.73
N ASN A 27 11.16 3.99 19.74
CA ASN A 27 11.05 2.80 20.57
C ASN A 27 9.80 2.01 20.16
N LEU A 28 9.98 0.85 19.52
CA LEU A 28 8.86 -0.06 19.25
C LEU A 28 8.52 -0.84 20.53
N ASN A 29 7.60 -0.29 21.32
CA ASN A 29 7.29 -0.77 22.66
C ASN A 29 6.65 -2.14 22.64
N GLN A 30 5.70 -2.34 21.73
CA GLN A 30 4.91 -3.55 21.65
C GLN A 30 4.24 -3.73 20.28
N LEU A 31 4.09 -4.98 19.88
CA LEU A 31 3.25 -5.38 18.76
C LEU A 31 2.07 -6.20 19.27
N TYR A 32 0.88 -5.92 18.75
CA TYR A 32 -0.31 -6.72 19.00
C TYR A 32 -0.69 -7.57 17.79
N GLY A 33 -1.16 -8.80 18.04
CA GLY A 33 -1.87 -9.57 17.03
C GLY A 33 -2.88 -10.54 17.64
N ARG A 34 -3.76 -11.08 16.78
CA ARG A 34 -4.85 -11.97 17.22
C ARG A 34 -4.39 -13.33 17.75
N LYS A 35 -3.17 -13.76 17.44
CA LYS A 35 -2.65 -15.08 17.81
C LYS A 35 -1.84 -14.95 19.09
N ASN A 36 -1.75 -16.00 19.90
CA ASN A 36 -0.99 -15.96 21.16
C ASN A 36 0.54 -15.88 20.98
N LYS A 37 1.04 -15.99 19.75
CA LYS A 37 2.48 -15.96 19.44
C LYS A 37 2.76 -14.99 18.29
N LEU A 38 3.85 -14.24 18.42
CA LEU A 38 4.39 -13.40 17.35
C LEU A 38 4.68 -14.27 16.12
N PRO A 39 4.21 -13.91 14.92
CA PRO A 39 4.53 -14.70 13.73
C PRO A 39 6.03 -14.70 13.45
N VAL A 40 6.56 -15.86 13.03
CA VAL A 40 8.00 -16.11 12.82
C VAL A 40 8.67 -15.08 11.90
N LYS A 41 7.92 -14.52 10.95
CA LYS A 41 8.42 -13.50 10.03
C LYS A 41 8.89 -12.21 10.73
N PHE A 42 8.35 -11.88 11.91
CA PHE A 42 8.74 -10.67 12.65
C PHE A 42 10.03 -10.88 13.44
N ASN A 43 10.71 -9.80 13.81
CA ASN A 43 11.84 -9.86 14.72
C ASN A 43 11.37 -10.36 16.10
N GLN A 44 11.93 -11.48 16.56
CA GLN A 44 11.52 -12.16 17.79
C GLN A 44 11.92 -11.42 19.07
N SER A 45 12.71 -10.34 18.98
CA SER A 45 13.00 -9.46 20.12
C SER A 45 11.87 -8.45 20.42
N ILE A 46 10.89 -8.31 19.53
CA ILE A 46 9.76 -7.39 19.73
C ILE A 46 8.86 -7.91 20.85
N ASN A 47 8.57 -7.07 21.84
CA ASN A 47 7.54 -7.38 22.84
C ASN A 47 6.19 -7.59 22.14
N TYR A 48 5.54 -8.72 22.41
CA TYR A 48 4.29 -9.09 21.75
C TYR A 48 3.17 -9.31 22.76
N THR A 49 1.95 -8.96 22.40
CA THR A 49 0.75 -9.34 23.15
C THR A 49 -0.40 -9.72 22.21
N SER A 50 -1.30 -10.58 22.71
CA SER A 50 -2.58 -10.88 22.08
C SER A 50 -3.77 -10.30 22.84
N ASP A 51 -3.52 -9.44 23.83
CA ASP A 51 -4.53 -8.75 24.62
C ASP A 51 -4.36 -7.23 24.51
N LEU A 52 -5.35 -6.56 23.91
CA LEU A 52 -5.39 -5.10 23.79
C LEU A 52 -5.47 -4.38 25.15
N GLY A 53 -6.01 -5.04 26.19
CA GLY A 53 -6.06 -4.48 27.55
C GLY A 53 -4.69 -4.41 28.23
N SER A 54 -3.72 -5.17 27.73
CA SER A 54 -2.34 -5.24 28.24
C SER A 54 -1.33 -4.39 27.46
N LEU A 55 -1.81 -3.48 26.61
CA LEU A 55 -0.93 -2.61 25.84
C LEU A 55 -0.08 -1.74 26.76
N LYS A 56 1.24 -1.75 26.54
CA LYS A 56 2.17 -0.83 27.21
C LYS A 56 1.87 0.61 26.80
N PRO A 57 2.16 1.61 27.65
CA PRO A 57 2.01 3.03 27.28
C PRO A 57 2.76 3.37 25.98
N PHE A 58 2.12 4.19 25.14
CA PHE A 58 2.63 4.61 23.84
C PHE A 58 2.31 6.08 23.56
N ASP A 59 3.16 6.73 22.78
CA ASP A 59 2.90 8.08 22.24
C ASP A 59 2.05 7.98 20.97
N LEU A 60 2.34 7.03 20.09
CA LEU A 60 1.55 6.74 18.90
C LEU A 60 1.20 5.25 18.82
N CYS A 61 0.00 4.96 18.32
CA CYS A 61 -0.45 3.60 18.02
C CYS A 61 -0.80 3.49 16.54
N LEU A 62 -0.14 2.58 15.81
CA LEU A 62 -0.38 2.33 14.39
C LEU A 62 -1.29 1.10 14.22
N ILE A 63 -2.53 1.33 13.79
CA ILE A 63 -3.51 0.30 13.46
C ILE A 63 -3.29 -0.16 12.01
N CYS A 64 -2.71 -1.35 11.88
CA CYS A 64 -2.33 -2.00 10.62
C CYS A 64 -3.13 -3.32 10.41
N VAL A 65 -4.44 -3.25 10.63
CA VAL A 65 -5.39 -4.33 10.35
C VAL A 65 -6.14 -4.07 9.03
N SER A 66 -7.03 -4.97 8.63
CA SER A 66 -7.90 -4.74 7.46
C SER A 66 -8.86 -3.58 7.70
N ASP A 67 -9.25 -2.90 6.63
CA ASP A 67 -10.04 -1.65 6.67
C ASP A 67 -11.34 -1.79 7.47
N ASP A 68 -12.00 -2.94 7.34
CA ASP A 68 -13.24 -3.30 8.05
C ASP A 68 -13.07 -3.50 9.56
N GLN A 69 -11.84 -3.72 10.02
CA GLN A 69 -11.53 -3.98 11.43
C GLN A 69 -11.00 -2.75 12.17
N ILE A 70 -10.69 -1.66 11.47
CA ILE A 70 -10.05 -0.47 12.05
C ILE A 70 -10.89 0.10 13.19
N GLU A 71 -12.16 0.39 12.94
CA GLU A 71 -13.07 0.96 13.95
C GLU A 71 -13.25 -0.01 15.12
N HIS A 72 -13.57 -1.28 14.83
CA HIS A 72 -13.78 -2.29 15.86
C HIS A 72 -12.57 -2.47 16.81
N ILE A 73 -11.36 -2.48 16.25
CA ILE A 73 -10.13 -2.60 17.03
C ILE A 73 -9.82 -1.29 17.76
N SER A 74 -10.00 -0.15 17.10
CA SER A 74 -9.86 1.18 17.70
C SER A 74 -10.70 1.31 18.97
N ASN A 75 -11.94 0.80 18.96
CA ASN A 75 -12.87 0.88 20.10
C ASN A 75 -12.43 0.07 21.33
N LYS A 76 -11.48 -0.85 21.15
CA LYS A 76 -10.95 -1.69 22.23
C LYS A 76 -9.64 -1.16 22.81
N ILE A 77 -9.02 -0.16 22.17
CA ILE A 77 -7.75 0.41 22.63
C ILE A 77 -8.04 1.41 23.74
N LYS A 78 -7.45 1.17 24.91
CA LYS A 78 -7.40 2.15 25.99
C LYS A 78 -6.18 3.04 25.78
N ALA A 79 -6.42 4.30 25.43
CA ALA A 79 -5.38 5.27 25.11
C ALA A 79 -5.26 6.31 26.22
N GLU A 80 -4.03 6.73 26.52
CA GLU A 80 -3.80 7.86 27.43
C GLU A 80 -4.19 9.18 26.75
N PRO A 81 -4.54 10.25 27.50
CA PRO A 81 -4.96 11.53 26.93
C PRO A 81 -3.94 12.19 25.98
N TYR A 82 -2.67 11.81 26.08
CA TYR A 82 -1.59 12.32 25.22
C TYR A 82 -1.32 11.45 23.98
N SER A 83 -1.79 10.20 23.97
CA SER A 83 -1.54 9.22 22.92
C SER A 83 -2.31 9.57 21.65
N ILE A 84 -1.72 9.34 20.48
CA ILE A 84 -2.38 9.53 19.19
C ILE A 84 -2.63 8.16 18.54
N ILE A 85 -3.89 7.91 18.17
CA ILE A 85 -4.28 6.68 17.46
C ILE A 85 -4.28 6.95 15.96
N LEU A 86 -3.57 6.12 15.21
CA LEU A 86 -3.41 6.26 13.76
C LEU A 86 -3.84 4.97 13.07
N HIS A 87 -4.54 5.05 11.96
CA HIS A 87 -4.72 3.90 11.07
C HIS A 87 -3.87 4.03 9.81
N CYS A 88 -3.59 2.90 9.16
CA CYS A 88 -2.76 2.83 7.96
C CYS A 88 -3.52 2.57 6.65
N SER A 89 -4.86 2.64 6.65
CA SER A 89 -5.65 2.51 5.43
C SER A 89 -5.56 3.73 4.52
N GLY A 90 -5.51 3.46 3.20
CA GLY A 90 -5.66 4.47 2.15
C GLY A 90 -7.10 4.87 1.86
N SER A 91 -8.10 4.09 2.30
CA SER A 91 -9.50 4.27 1.91
C SER A 91 -10.43 4.61 3.08
N THR A 92 -10.12 4.10 4.28
CA THR A 92 -10.90 4.33 5.50
C THR A 92 -10.83 5.79 5.92
N SER A 93 -11.97 6.36 6.32
CA SER A 93 -12.07 7.72 6.86
C SER A 93 -11.37 7.82 8.21
N ILE A 94 -10.73 8.96 8.46
CA ILE A 94 -10.17 9.31 9.78
C ILE A 94 -11.21 9.23 10.91
N ASN A 95 -12.50 9.39 10.57
CA ASN A 95 -13.61 9.32 11.53
C ASN A 95 -13.82 7.92 12.15
N ALA A 96 -13.22 6.85 11.58
CA ALA A 96 -13.19 5.53 12.22
C ALA A 96 -12.46 5.53 13.58
N LEU A 97 -11.79 6.64 13.93
CA LEU A 97 -11.08 6.84 15.19
C LEU A 97 -11.69 7.96 16.06
N ASN A 98 -12.89 8.45 15.73
CA ASN A 98 -13.49 9.66 16.34
C ASN A 98 -13.76 9.57 17.86
N GLN A 99 -13.81 8.36 18.43
CA GLN A 99 -13.93 8.16 19.88
C GLN A 99 -12.70 8.64 20.67
N HIS A 100 -11.55 8.77 20.00
CA HIS A 100 -10.30 9.20 20.62
C HIS A 100 -10.18 10.72 20.55
N SER A 101 -9.55 11.35 21.54
CA SER A 101 -9.31 12.80 21.49
C SER A 101 -8.20 13.19 20.53
N ASN A 102 -7.21 12.30 20.30
CA ASN A 102 -6.12 12.51 19.36
C ASN A 102 -6.04 11.36 18.37
N PHE A 103 -6.28 11.66 17.10
CA PHE A 103 -6.26 10.65 16.06
C PHE A 103 -5.86 11.21 14.70
N GLY A 104 -5.54 10.30 13.80
CA GLY A 104 -5.04 10.63 12.47
C GLY A 104 -4.88 9.42 11.58
N VAL A 105 -4.23 9.67 10.46
CA VAL A 105 -3.92 8.65 9.46
C VAL A 105 -2.42 8.69 9.17
N PHE A 106 -1.84 7.50 9.07
CA PHE A 106 -0.46 7.28 8.67
C PHE A 106 -0.45 6.27 7.53
N TYR A 107 -0.57 6.73 6.29
CA TYR A 107 -0.73 5.87 5.13
C TYR A 107 0.55 5.84 4.27
N PRO A 108 1.41 4.82 4.43
CA PRO A 108 2.54 4.62 3.53
C PRO A 108 2.06 4.09 2.16
N VAL A 109 2.29 4.88 1.11
CA VAL A 109 1.84 4.59 -0.26
C VAL A 109 2.82 3.62 -0.94
N GLN A 110 2.67 2.33 -0.66
CA GLN A 110 3.56 1.28 -1.18
C GLN A 110 2.86 -0.08 -1.23
N THR A 111 3.25 -0.93 -2.17
CA THR A 111 2.93 -2.36 -2.15
C THR A 111 3.87 -3.11 -1.20
N PHE A 112 3.29 -3.74 -0.17
CA PHE A 112 4.05 -4.39 0.88
C PHE A 112 4.01 -5.91 0.70
N SER A 113 5.16 -6.50 0.39
CA SER A 113 5.36 -7.96 0.33
C SER A 113 6.37 -8.40 1.38
N VAL A 114 6.08 -9.49 2.10
CA VAL A 114 7.03 -10.08 3.05
C VAL A 114 8.27 -10.59 2.31
N GLY A 115 9.45 -10.48 2.92
CA GLY A 115 10.71 -10.97 2.35
C GLY A 115 11.43 -9.98 1.41
N LYS A 116 10.73 -8.99 0.85
CA LYS A 116 11.37 -7.91 0.07
C LYS A 116 11.85 -6.80 0.99
N LYS A 117 13.15 -6.52 1.05
CA LYS A 117 13.65 -5.34 1.78
C LYS A 117 13.16 -4.06 1.08
N ILE A 118 12.54 -3.15 1.82
CA ILE A 118 12.06 -1.87 1.29
C ILE A 118 12.77 -0.75 2.05
N ASP A 119 13.23 0.26 1.30
CA ASP A 119 13.78 1.49 1.86
C ASP A 119 12.66 2.49 2.14
N PHE A 120 12.28 2.63 3.42
CA PHE A 120 11.22 3.56 3.85
C PHE A 120 11.53 5.02 3.52
N ASN A 121 12.80 5.40 3.37
CA ASN A 121 13.18 6.76 2.98
C ASN A 121 12.57 7.19 1.64
N LYS A 122 12.25 6.23 0.77
CA LYS A 122 11.72 6.47 -0.57
C LYS A 122 10.20 6.37 -0.66
N ILE A 123 9.54 5.84 0.37
CA ILE A 123 8.09 5.59 0.39
C ILE A 123 7.35 6.88 0.73
N PRO A 124 6.45 7.41 -0.11
CA PRO A 124 5.58 8.51 0.27
C PRO A 124 4.68 8.10 1.44
N ILE A 125 4.56 8.94 2.46
CA ILE A 125 3.65 8.75 3.59
C ILE A 125 2.62 9.87 3.57
N ALA A 126 1.38 9.52 3.28
CA ALA A 126 0.24 10.42 3.35
C ALA A 126 -0.26 10.49 4.80
N ILE A 127 -0.38 11.70 5.34
CA ILE A 127 -0.80 11.94 6.72
C ILE A 127 -2.05 12.82 6.78
N GLU A 128 -2.90 12.52 7.76
CA GLU A 128 -4.09 13.31 8.10
C GLU A 128 -4.21 13.36 9.62
N SER A 129 -4.82 14.41 10.18
CA SER A 129 -5.04 14.49 11.62
C SER A 129 -6.27 15.31 11.99
N ASN A 130 -6.84 15.00 13.15
CA ASN A 130 -7.97 15.73 13.73
C ASN A 130 -7.61 17.14 14.25
N SER A 131 -6.32 17.48 14.36
CA SER A 131 -5.88 18.83 14.75
C SER A 131 -4.51 19.20 14.18
N LYS A 132 -4.22 20.51 14.08
CA LYS A 132 -2.89 21.01 13.64
C LYS A 132 -1.76 20.56 14.56
N LYS A 133 -2.03 20.46 15.87
CA LYS A 133 -1.06 19.99 16.88
C LYS A 133 -0.68 18.53 16.65
N ASN A 134 -1.69 17.69 16.42
CA ASN A 134 -1.48 16.26 16.17
C ASN A 134 -0.85 16.04 14.79
N LEU A 135 -1.24 16.82 13.78
CA LEU A 135 -0.62 16.78 12.45
C LEU A 135 0.88 17.01 12.52
N LYS A 136 1.34 18.01 13.30
CA LYS A 136 2.77 18.25 13.50
C LYS A 136 3.49 17.02 14.08
N LYS A 137 2.94 16.43 15.16
CA LYS A 137 3.52 15.23 15.78
C LYS A 137 3.57 14.03 14.83
N ILE A 138 2.51 13.82 14.05
CA ILE A 138 2.43 12.74 13.06
C ILE A 138 3.44 12.97 11.93
N LYS A 139 3.60 14.23 11.49
CA LYS A 139 4.59 14.62 10.49
C LYS A 139 6.01 14.40 10.99
N ASP A 140 6.31 14.82 12.21
CA ASP A 140 7.63 14.62 12.84
C ASP A 140 7.96 13.11 12.89
N PHE A 141 7.01 12.27 13.31
CA PHE A 141 7.17 10.81 13.26
C PHE A 141 7.35 10.26 11.84
N ALA A 142 6.55 10.71 10.87
CA ALA A 142 6.66 10.28 9.48
C ALA A 142 8.03 10.63 8.87
N CYS A 143 8.58 11.80 9.20
CA CYS A 143 9.90 12.25 8.77
C CYS A 143 11.06 11.41 9.34
N LEU A 144 10.87 10.74 10.48
CA LEU A 144 11.85 9.77 10.99
C LEU A 144 11.96 8.53 10.10
N LEU A 145 10.90 8.20 9.37
CA LEU A 145 10.82 6.99 8.54
C LEU A 145 11.02 7.29 7.04
N SER A 146 10.52 8.43 6.55
CA SER A 146 10.53 8.78 5.14
C SER A 146 10.97 10.20 4.85
N LYS A 147 11.64 10.40 3.71
CA LYS A 147 11.97 11.73 3.16
C LYS A 147 10.79 12.35 2.39
N LYS A 148 9.70 11.60 2.21
CA LYS A 148 8.52 12.01 1.43
C LYS A 148 7.28 11.93 2.31
N VAL A 149 6.89 13.05 2.88
CA VAL A 149 5.66 13.16 3.69
C VAL A 149 4.71 14.14 3.01
N ILE A 150 3.46 13.72 2.85
CA ILE A 150 2.42 14.47 2.14
C ILE A 150 1.24 14.64 3.09
N GLU A 151 0.77 15.86 3.26
CA GLU A 151 -0.49 16.13 3.98
C GLU A 151 -1.65 15.91 3.01
N ALA A 152 -2.55 14.98 3.34
CA ALA A 152 -3.68 14.62 2.48
C ALA A 152 -4.92 14.36 3.32
N ASN A 153 -6.00 15.10 3.05
CA ASN A 153 -7.30 14.82 3.67
C ASN A 153 -7.88 13.47 3.18
N SER A 154 -8.98 13.03 3.78
CA SER A 154 -9.60 11.73 3.45
C SER A 154 -9.95 11.58 1.97
N GLU A 155 -10.44 12.64 1.30
CA GLU A 155 -10.78 12.62 -0.12
C GLU A 155 -9.51 12.50 -1.01
N GLN A 156 -8.48 13.27 -0.71
CA GLN A 156 -7.19 13.21 -1.40
C GLN A 156 -6.53 11.84 -1.20
N ARG A 157 -6.58 11.29 0.01
CA ARG A 157 -6.03 9.96 0.31
C ARG A 157 -6.78 8.86 -0.45
N GLN A 158 -8.11 8.93 -0.53
CA GLN A 158 -8.91 8.02 -1.35
C GLN A 158 -8.51 8.10 -2.83
N SER A 159 -8.30 9.32 -3.34
CA SER A 159 -7.81 9.53 -4.71
C SER A 159 -6.42 8.91 -4.94
N ILE A 160 -5.49 9.11 -4.00
CA ILE A 160 -4.16 8.48 -4.01
C ILE A 160 -4.28 6.96 -3.99
N HIS A 161 -5.17 6.41 -3.16
CA HIS A 161 -5.35 4.97 -3.02
C HIS A 161 -5.86 4.34 -4.33
N VAL A 162 -6.91 4.90 -4.93
CA VAL A 162 -7.42 4.42 -6.22
C VAL A 162 -6.36 4.54 -7.32
N ALA A 163 -5.63 5.66 -7.38
CA ALA A 163 -4.52 5.82 -8.33
C ALA A 163 -3.42 4.75 -8.12
N ALA A 164 -3.10 4.41 -6.87
CA ALA A 164 -2.13 3.36 -6.54
C ALA A 164 -2.63 1.96 -6.95
N VAL A 165 -3.93 1.68 -6.85
CA VAL A 165 -4.54 0.44 -7.36
C VAL A 165 -4.31 0.30 -8.86
N PHE A 166 -4.52 1.37 -9.64
CA PHE A 166 -4.21 1.37 -11.07
C PHE A 166 -2.72 1.19 -11.34
N ALA A 167 -1.86 1.93 -10.64
CA ALA A 167 -0.42 1.92 -10.88
C ALA A 167 0.27 0.61 -10.47
N SER A 168 -0.29 -0.12 -9.50
CA SER A 168 0.34 -1.31 -8.93
C SER A 168 -0.52 -2.56 -9.07
N ASN A 169 -1.71 -2.61 -8.46
CA ASN A 169 -2.50 -3.85 -8.40
C ASN A 169 -2.98 -4.28 -9.79
N PHE A 170 -3.51 -3.34 -10.58
CA PHE A 170 -3.93 -3.64 -11.95
C PHE A 170 -2.75 -3.95 -12.86
N THR A 171 -1.62 -3.25 -12.71
CA THR A 171 -0.36 -3.61 -13.40
C THR A 171 0.05 -5.06 -13.12
N ASN A 172 0.03 -5.49 -11.86
CA ASN A 172 0.32 -6.88 -11.50
C ASN A 172 -0.69 -7.87 -12.10
N TYR A 173 -1.98 -7.52 -12.10
CA TYR A 173 -2.99 -8.36 -12.72
C TYR A 173 -2.84 -8.46 -14.24
N MET A 174 -2.37 -7.41 -14.92
CA MET A 174 -2.01 -7.49 -16.34
C MET A 174 -0.86 -8.48 -16.57
N ARG A 175 0.09 -8.57 -15.62
CA ARG A 175 1.15 -9.58 -15.67
C ARG A 175 0.59 -10.99 -15.48
N ILE A 176 -0.32 -11.21 -14.53
CA ILE A 176 -1.01 -12.50 -14.34
C ILE A 176 -1.69 -12.96 -15.64
N ILE A 177 -2.46 -12.07 -16.29
CA ILE A 177 -3.11 -12.39 -17.58
C ILE A 177 -2.08 -12.78 -18.64
N ALA A 178 -0.96 -12.07 -18.72
CA ALA A 178 0.09 -12.36 -19.69
C ALA A 178 0.76 -13.72 -19.42
N ASP A 179 1.04 -14.02 -18.15
CA ASP A 179 1.61 -15.29 -17.70
C ASP A 179 0.67 -16.46 -18.03
N GLU A 180 -0.63 -16.34 -17.75
CA GLU A 180 -1.64 -17.37 -18.10
C GLU A 180 -1.71 -17.62 -19.62
N ILE A 181 -1.56 -16.58 -20.45
CA ILE A 181 -1.52 -16.74 -21.91
C ILE A 181 -0.28 -17.56 -22.32
N LEU A 182 0.89 -17.29 -21.74
CA LEU A 182 2.13 -18.00 -22.06
C LEU A 182 2.13 -19.43 -21.55
N GLU A 183 1.66 -19.66 -20.32
CA GLU A 183 1.54 -20.99 -19.72
C GLU A 183 0.62 -21.90 -20.53
N ASN A 184 -0.53 -21.39 -21.00
CA ASN A 184 -1.43 -22.15 -21.89
C ASN A 184 -0.79 -22.52 -23.24
N ASN A 185 0.32 -21.87 -23.60
CA ASN A 185 1.10 -22.17 -24.80
C ASN A 185 2.45 -22.85 -24.48
N ASN A 186 2.65 -23.31 -23.24
CA ASN A 186 3.88 -23.96 -22.77
C ASN A 186 5.14 -23.10 -22.95
N ILE A 187 5.01 -21.78 -22.74
CA ILE A 187 6.11 -20.83 -22.84
C ILE A 187 6.50 -20.36 -21.43
N ASP A 188 7.81 -20.30 -21.14
CA ASP A 188 8.32 -19.74 -19.89
C ASP A 188 7.95 -18.25 -19.77
N THR A 189 7.25 -17.91 -18.68
CA THR A 189 6.75 -16.56 -18.39
C THR A 189 7.87 -15.55 -18.18
N LYS A 190 9.08 -16.00 -17.83
CA LYS A 190 10.27 -15.15 -17.65
C LYS A 190 10.69 -14.41 -18.93
N VAL A 191 10.23 -14.85 -20.10
CA VAL A 191 10.43 -14.11 -21.36
C VAL A 191 9.89 -12.67 -21.29
N LEU A 192 8.93 -12.39 -20.39
CA LEU A 192 8.33 -11.06 -20.20
C LEU A 192 9.05 -10.20 -19.15
N ASP A 193 10.02 -10.71 -18.42
CA ASP A 193 10.70 -9.96 -17.36
C ASP A 193 11.42 -8.72 -17.89
N PRO A 194 12.26 -8.81 -18.95
CA PRO A 194 12.93 -7.63 -19.50
C PRO A 194 11.93 -6.57 -20.01
N LEU A 195 10.79 -7.00 -20.57
CA LEU A 195 9.75 -6.10 -21.06
C LEU A 195 9.04 -5.36 -19.90
N SER A 196 8.78 -6.07 -18.81
CA SER A 196 8.13 -5.50 -17.62
C SER A 196 9.04 -4.48 -16.92
N GLU A 197 10.34 -4.78 -16.84
CA GLU A 197 11.36 -3.87 -16.32
C GLU A 197 11.44 -2.60 -17.16
N GLU A 198 11.64 -2.74 -18.48
CA GLU A 198 11.75 -1.61 -19.41
C GLU A 198 10.49 -0.72 -19.38
N THR A 199 9.31 -1.32 -19.25
CA THR A 199 8.04 -0.58 -19.14
C THR A 199 8.02 0.30 -17.88
N ALA A 200 8.51 -0.20 -16.75
CA ALA A 200 8.61 0.57 -15.52
C ALA A 200 9.75 1.59 -15.55
N GLU A 201 10.88 1.25 -16.17
CA GLU A 201 12.07 2.10 -16.26
C GLU A 201 11.82 3.36 -17.08
N LYS A 202 11.13 3.25 -18.22
CA LYS A 202 10.81 4.39 -19.09
C LYS A 202 9.98 5.46 -18.40
N LEU A 203 9.13 5.09 -17.44
CA LEU A 203 8.31 6.04 -16.68
C LEU A 203 9.14 6.94 -15.73
N LYS A 204 10.43 6.67 -15.56
CA LYS A 204 11.35 7.56 -14.82
C LYS A 204 11.68 8.84 -15.59
N PHE A 205 11.59 8.81 -16.93
CA PHE A 205 12.01 9.92 -17.80
C PHE A 205 10.99 10.27 -18.89
N LEU A 206 9.97 9.45 -19.13
CA LEU A 206 8.83 9.75 -19.98
C LEU A 206 7.55 9.84 -19.15
N ASN A 207 6.60 10.69 -19.56
CA ASN A 207 5.26 10.62 -19.02
C ASN A 207 4.53 9.37 -19.59
N PRO A 208 3.51 8.83 -18.89
CA PRO A 208 2.83 7.61 -19.33
C PRO A 208 2.16 7.70 -20.71
N LYS A 209 1.73 8.89 -21.16
CA LYS A 209 1.11 9.06 -22.48
C LYS A 209 2.14 8.90 -23.60
N ASP A 210 3.33 9.49 -23.43
CA ASP A 210 4.42 9.43 -24.41
C ASP A 210 5.10 8.04 -24.43
N ALA A 211 5.11 7.34 -23.29
CA ALA A 211 5.63 5.98 -23.20
C ALA A 211 4.69 4.94 -23.86
N GLN A 212 3.44 5.30 -24.16
CA GLN A 212 2.46 4.37 -24.71
C GLN A 212 2.85 3.93 -26.12
N THR A 213 2.85 2.62 -26.36
CA THR A 213 3.10 2.03 -27.69
C THR A 213 2.08 0.94 -28.00
N GLY A 214 2.29 0.18 -29.08
CA GLY A 214 1.51 -1.01 -29.42
C GLY A 214 0.39 -0.81 -30.46
N PRO A 215 -0.32 -1.89 -30.82
CA PRO A 215 -1.29 -1.89 -31.92
C PRO A 215 -2.53 -1.02 -31.65
N ALA A 216 -2.97 -0.92 -30.39
CA ALA A 216 -4.11 -0.08 -30.02
C ALA A 216 -3.83 1.41 -30.26
N LEU A 217 -2.65 1.91 -29.88
CA LEU A 217 -2.28 3.31 -30.16
C LEU A 217 -2.26 3.58 -31.66
N ARG A 218 -1.75 2.65 -32.48
CA ARG A 218 -1.76 2.79 -33.95
C ARG A 218 -3.11 2.52 -34.60
N ASN A 219 -4.13 2.10 -33.84
CA ASN A 219 -5.40 1.61 -34.34
C ASN A 219 -5.23 0.49 -35.40
N ASP A 220 -4.30 -0.44 -35.17
CA ASP A 220 -4.04 -1.59 -36.04
C ASP A 220 -5.12 -2.66 -35.87
N ILE A 221 -6.23 -2.47 -36.60
CA ILE A 221 -7.41 -3.34 -36.54
C ILE A 221 -7.08 -4.80 -36.90
N LYS A 222 -6.14 -5.02 -37.84
CA LYS A 222 -5.79 -6.37 -38.29
C LYS A 222 -5.11 -7.16 -37.17
N THR A 223 -4.12 -6.56 -36.51
CA THR A 223 -3.43 -7.19 -35.38
C THR A 223 -4.37 -7.37 -34.19
N MET A 224 -5.18 -6.36 -33.86
CA MET A 224 -6.16 -6.47 -32.75
C MET A 224 -7.19 -7.59 -32.98
N LYS A 225 -7.67 -7.80 -34.22
CA LYS A 225 -8.56 -8.92 -34.54
C LYS A 225 -7.90 -10.28 -34.32
N LYS A 226 -6.61 -10.43 -34.67
CA LYS A 226 -5.86 -11.66 -34.40
C LYS A 226 -5.74 -11.93 -32.90
N HIS A 227 -5.40 -10.92 -32.11
CA HIS A 227 -5.34 -11.06 -30.64
C HIS A 227 -6.69 -11.45 -30.05
N LEU A 228 -7.79 -10.84 -30.50
CA LEU A 228 -9.14 -11.18 -30.04
C LEU A 228 -9.53 -12.62 -30.36
N ASN A 229 -9.06 -13.16 -31.49
CA ASN A 229 -9.28 -14.57 -31.85
C ASN A 229 -8.46 -15.51 -30.97
N LEU A 230 -7.21 -15.16 -30.65
CA LEU A 230 -6.37 -15.93 -29.71
C LEU A 230 -6.98 -15.97 -28.31
N LEU A 231 -7.62 -14.87 -27.88
CA LEU A 231 -8.29 -14.77 -26.58
C LEU A 231 -9.75 -15.27 -26.61
N LYS A 232 -10.20 -15.91 -27.68
CA LYS A 232 -11.60 -16.32 -27.81
C LYS A 232 -11.93 -17.37 -26.75
N GLY A 233 -13.02 -17.16 -26.02
CA GLY A 233 -13.47 -18.06 -24.95
C GLY A 233 -12.87 -17.78 -23.57
N SER A 234 -11.88 -16.88 -23.45
CA SER A 234 -11.36 -16.46 -22.15
C SER A 234 -12.00 -15.17 -21.65
N SER A 235 -11.99 -14.96 -20.32
CA SER A 235 -12.38 -13.69 -19.69
C SER A 235 -11.51 -12.52 -20.15
N HIS A 236 -10.27 -12.80 -20.57
CA HIS A 236 -9.26 -11.81 -20.96
C HIS A 236 -9.66 -11.03 -22.21
N GLN A 237 -10.51 -11.60 -23.06
CA GLN A 237 -11.02 -10.93 -24.25
C GLN A 237 -11.75 -9.62 -23.92
N LYS A 238 -12.53 -9.59 -22.82
CA LYS A 238 -13.25 -8.38 -22.40
C LYS A 238 -12.29 -7.30 -21.93
N ILE A 239 -11.30 -7.68 -21.12
CA ILE A 239 -10.26 -6.79 -20.60
C ILE A 239 -9.46 -6.18 -21.75
N TYR A 240 -9.02 -7.01 -22.70
CA TYR A 240 -8.29 -6.56 -23.89
C TYR A 240 -9.06 -5.48 -24.67
N LYS A 241 -10.38 -5.66 -24.87
CA LYS A 241 -11.24 -4.69 -25.56
C LYS A 241 -11.34 -3.36 -24.81
N ILE A 242 -11.55 -3.41 -23.50
CA ILE A 242 -11.69 -2.23 -22.64
C ILE A 242 -10.39 -1.41 -22.66
N ILE A 243 -9.25 -2.06 -22.42
CA ILE A 243 -7.95 -1.38 -22.38
C ILE A 243 -7.57 -0.83 -23.76
N SER A 244 -7.72 -1.62 -24.83
CA SER A 244 -7.42 -1.16 -26.19
C SER A 244 -8.26 0.05 -26.58
N SER A 245 -9.54 0.05 -26.21
CA SER A 245 -10.46 1.18 -26.45
C SER A 245 -10.06 2.42 -25.67
N GLY A 246 -9.56 2.27 -24.44
CA GLY A 246 -8.97 3.37 -23.65
C GLY A 246 -7.73 3.95 -24.34
N ILE A 247 -6.80 3.09 -24.77
CA ILE A 247 -5.56 3.51 -25.45
C ILE A 247 -5.85 4.23 -26.78
N ILE A 248 -6.80 3.73 -27.59
CA ILE A 248 -7.19 4.38 -28.85
C ILE A 248 -7.68 5.81 -28.61
N LYS A 249 -8.38 6.07 -27.50
CA LYS A 249 -8.89 7.41 -27.16
C LYS A 249 -7.80 8.39 -26.76
N LEU A 250 -6.58 7.95 -26.42
CA LEU A 250 -5.47 8.85 -26.09
C LEU A 250 -5.01 9.72 -27.28
N LYS A 251 -5.38 9.35 -28.51
CA LYS A 251 -5.14 10.14 -29.72
C LYS A 251 -6.10 11.31 -29.93
N LYS A 252 -7.21 11.34 -29.21
CA LYS A 252 -8.20 12.42 -29.26
C LYS A 252 -7.89 13.44 -28.19
#